data_AF-A0AAP9HCI7-F1
#
_entry.id   AF-A0AAP9HCI7-F1
#
_cell.length_a   1.000
_cell.length_b   1.000
_cell.length_c   1.000
_cell.angle_alpha   90.00
_cell.angle_beta   90.00
_cell.angle_gamma   90.00
#
_symmetry.space_group_name_H-M   'P 1'
#
loop_
_entity.id
_entity.type
_entity.pdbx_description
1 polymer ?
#
loop_
_entity_poly.entity_id
_entity_poly.type
_entity_poly.pdbx_seq_one_letter_code
_entity_poly.pdbx_strand_id
1 'polypeptide(L)'
;MEKYKLSIFGKGGHGAEPNEAIDTTIITSEFVRKSTKYKNIEIISVISGTSFNVISGKAEIILETDNLNKIKNLIEAILVYYGEETTYDLTCL
;
A
#
# COMPACT_ATOMS: atom_id res chain seq x y z
N MET A 1 3.75 10.77 -17.50
CA MET A 1 3.64 9.87 -16.35
C MET A 1 2.75 8.72 -16.79
N GLU A 2 3.13 7.49 -16.49
CA GLU A 2 2.34 6.30 -16.76
C GLU A 2 1.52 5.94 -15.52
N LYS A 3 0.37 5.30 -15.74
CA LYS A 3 -0.55 4.94 -14.68
C LYS A 3 -0.28 3.51 -14.22
N TYR A 4 -0.25 3.31 -12.91
CA TYR A 4 0.04 2.03 -12.29
C TYR A 4 -1.00 1.70 -11.22
N LYS A 5 -1.23 0.40 -11.05
CA LYS A 5 -1.92 -0.17 -9.89
C LYS A 5 -0.88 -0.82 -8.97
N LEU A 6 -0.72 -0.25 -7.78
CA LEU A 6 0.04 -0.86 -6.68
C LEU A 6 -0.94 -1.62 -5.78
N SER A 7 -0.84 -2.95 -5.77
CA SER A 7 -1.58 -3.82 -4.85
C SER A 7 -0.68 -4.21 -3.69
N ILE A 8 -1.12 -4.02 -2.46
CA ILE A 8 -0.36 -4.33 -1.24
C ILE A 8 -1.11 -5.43 -0.50
N PHE A 9 -0.37 -6.46 -0.06
CA PHE A 9 -0.89 -7.63 0.61
C PHE A 9 -0.26 -7.75 2.00
N GLY A 10 -1.12 -7.96 2.99
CA GLY A 10 -0.75 -8.29 4.36
C GLY A 10 -1.67 -9.41 4.85
N LYS A 11 -2.11 -9.32 6.11
CA LYS A 11 -2.93 -10.34 6.76
C LYS A 11 -4.15 -9.68 7.37
N GLY A 12 -5.34 -9.97 6.85
CA GLY A 12 -6.59 -9.47 7.41
C GLY A 12 -6.92 -10.14 8.74
N GLY A 13 -7.85 -9.57 9.50
CA GLY A 13 -8.23 -10.11 10.80
C GLY A 13 -9.37 -9.36 11.47
N HIS A 14 -9.73 -9.78 12.67
CA HIS A 14 -10.72 -9.09 13.48
C HIS A 14 -10.16 -7.75 13.98
N GLY A 15 -10.94 -6.66 13.93
CA GLY A 15 -10.49 -5.32 14.32
C GLY A 15 -10.10 -5.16 15.79
N ALA A 16 -10.49 -6.10 16.64
CA ALA A 16 -10.10 -6.16 18.05
C ALA A 16 -8.84 -7.02 18.30
N GLU A 17 -8.28 -7.66 17.27
CA GLU A 17 -7.11 -8.55 17.37
C GLU A 17 -5.98 -8.10 16.43
N PRO A 18 -5.52 -6.83 16.52
CA PRO A 18 -4.52 -6.30 15.59
C PRO A 18 -3.16 -6.99 15.69
N ASN A 19 -2.84 -7.61 16.83
CA ASN A 19 -1.62 -8.40 17.01
C ASN A 19 -1.57 -9.66 16.13
N GLU A 20 -2.71 -10.16 15.64
CA GLU A 20 -2.79 -11.33 14.77
C GLU A 20 -2.84 -10.96 13.28
N ALA A 21 -2.82 -9.67 12.95
CA ALA A 21 -3.06 -9.13 11.61
C ALA A 21 -1.93 -8.19 11.15
N ILE A 22 -1.89 -7.93 9.85
CA ILE A 22 -1.02 -6.93 9.22
C ILE A 22 -1.91 -6.02 8.38
N ASP A 23 -2.20 -4.82 8.91
CA ASP A 23 -3.16 -3.89 8.34
C ASP A 23 -2.61 -3.14 7.13
N THR A 24 -3.07 -3.52 5.95
CA THR A 24 -2.72 -2.86 4.69
C THR A 24 -3.23 -1.42 4.61
N THR A 25 -4.27 -1.06 5.36
CA THR A 25 -4.75 0.34 5.45
C THR A 25 -3.66 1.26 6.01
N ILE A 26 -2.93 0.79 7.02
CA ILE A 26 -1.84 1.53 7.66
C ILE A 26 -0.64 1.63 6.71
N ILE A 27 -0.26 0.53 6.07
CA ILE A 27 0.84 0.47 5.11
C ILE A 27 0.59 1.45 3.95
N THR A 28 -0.60 1.40 3.35
CA THR A 28 -1.00 2.30 2.27
C THR A 28 -1.03 3.76 2.72
N SER A 29 -1.52 4.04 3.93
CA SER A 29 -1.50 5.41 4.49
C SER A 29 -0.07 5.94 4.64
N GLU A 30 0.87 5.09 5.07
CA GLU A 30 2.28 5.43 5.16
C GLU A 30 2.90 5.69 3.77
N PHE A 31 2.59 4.84 2.79
CA PHE A 31 3.04 5.00 1.41
C PHE A 31 2.59 6.35 0.83
N VAL A 32 1.29 6.66 0.93
CA VAL A 32 0.72 7.94 0.46
C VAL A 32 1.40 9.12 1.15
N ARG A 33 1.52 9.08 2.49
CA ARG A 33 2.18 10.16 3.23
C ARG A 33 3.61 10.38 2.76
N LYS A 34 4.39 9.33 2.51
CA LYS A 34 5.79 9.47 2.05
C LYS A 34 5.89 9.82 0.57
N SER A 35 4.93 9.42 -0.27
CA SER A 35 4.94 9.70 -1.71
C SER A 35 4.70 11.17 -2.02
N THR A 36 3.92 11.89 -1.19
CA THR A 36 3.64 13.34 -1.36
C THR A 36 4.89 14.23 -1.41
N LYS A 37 6.05 13.75 -0.95
CA LYS A 37 7.33 14.49 -1.04
C LYS A 37 7.88 14.56 -2.46
N TYR A 38 7.38 13.72 -3.37
CA TYR A 38 7.87 13.58 -4.73
C TYR A 38 6.86 14.16 -5.71
N LYS A 39 7.25 15.22 -6.43
CA LYS A 39 6.37 15.91 -7.39
C LYS A 39 5.96 15.05 -8.59
N ASN A 40 6.68 13.96 -8.84
CA ASN A 40 6.46 13.05 -9.97
C ASN A 40 5.73 11.76 -9.56
N ILE A 41 5.06 11.76 -8.41
CA ILE A 41 4.15 10.69 -7.98
C ILE A 41 2.81 11.33 -7.65
N GLU A 42 1.79 11.00 -8.43
CA GLU A 42 0.42 11.45 -8.21
C GLU A 42 -0.43 10.28 -7.74
N ILE A 43 -1.10 10.42 -6.60
CA ILE A 43 -2.02 9.41 -6.08
C ILE A 43 -3.43 9.74 -6.59
N ILE A 44 -3.99 8.84 -7.40
CA ILE A 44 -5.29 9.03 -8.06
C ILE A 44 -6.41 8.44 -7.20
N SER A 45 -6.20 7.23 -6.68
CA SER A 45 -7.17 6.60 -5.78
C SER A 45 -6.50 5.63 -4.82
N VAL A 46 -7.19 5.38 -3.71
CA VAL A 46 -6.81 4.45 -2.66
C VAL A 46 -8.04 3.67 -2.25
N ILE A 47 -7.95 2.33 -2.21
CA ILE A 47 -9.03 1.44 -1.80
C ILE A 47 -8.45 0.46 -0.78
N SER A 48 -9.05 0.40 0.41
CA SER A 48 -8.73 -0.59 1.45
C SER A 48 -9.92 -0.80 2.37
N GLY A 49 -9.99 -1.98 2.98
CA GLY A 49 -11.06 -2.36 3.90
C GLY A 49 -12.36 -2.82 3.22
N THR A 50 -13.11 -3.65 3.95
CA THR A 50 -14.42 -4.18 3.51
C THR A 50 -15.51 -3.97 4.56
N SER A 51 -15.15 -3.72 5.82
CA SER A 51 -16.07 -3.52 6.96
C SER A 51 -15.37 -2.77 8.08
N PHE A 52 -16.13 -2.08 8.94
CA PHE A 52 -15.57 -1.18 9.96
C PHE A 52 -14.81 -1.91 11.09
N ASN A 53 -15.14 -3.17 11.35
CA ASN A 53 -14.54 -4.00 12.42
C ASN A 53 -13.58 -5.07 11.88
N VAL A 54 -13.09 -4.92 10.64
CA VAL A 54 -12.20 -5.88 9.99
C VAL A 54 -10.93 -5.18 9.56
N ILE A 55 -9.79 -5.71 9.96
CA ILE A 55 -8.47 -5.26 9.49
C ILE A 55 -8.28 -5.78 8.06
N SER A 56 -7.86 -4.88 7.17
CA SER A 56 -7.72 -5.22 5.76
C SER A 56 -6.38 -5.90 5.46
N GLY A 57 -6.45 -7.09 4.87
CA GLY A 57 -5.26 -7.80 4.35
C GLY A 57 -4.88 -7.41 2.92
N LYS A 58 -5.64 -6.52 2.26
CA LYS A 58 -5.33 -6.04 0.91
C LYS A 58 -5.71 -4.58 0.74
N ALA A 59 -4.82 -3.81 0.12
CA ALA A 59 -5.09 -2.45 -0.32
C ALA A 59 -4.64 -2.27 -1.78
N GLU A 60 -5.30 -1.36 -2.49
CA GLU A 60 -4.96 -0.99 -3.87
C GLU A 60 -4.81 0.53 -3.96
N ILE A 61 -3.75 0.96 -4.65
CA ILE A 61 -3.46 2.36 -4.95
C ILE A 61 -3.35 2.49 -6.46
N ILE A 62 -4.08 3.43 -7.04
CA ILE A 62 -3.89 3.86 -8.42
C ILE A 62 -3.06 5.14 -8.37
N LEU A 63 -1.94 5.14 -9.08
CA LEU A 63 -1.01 6.28 -9.10
C LEU A 63 -0.44 6.51 -10.49
N GLU A 64 0.01 7.73 -10.75
CA GLU A 64 0.77 8.08 -11.94
C GLU A 64 2.20 8.45 -11.56
N THR A 65 3.18 7.96 -12.33
CA THR A 65 4.59 8.32 -12.16
C THR A 65 5.38 8.15 -13.45
N ASP A 66 6.51 8.83 -13.56
CA ASP A 66 7.56 8.57 -14.55
C ASP A 66 8.78 7.85 -13.94
N ASN A 67 8.71 7.50 -12.64
CA ASN A 67 9.81 6.91 -11.90
C ASN A 67 9.36 5.67 -11.12
N LEU A 68 9.19 4.57 -11.85
CA LEU A 68 8.75 3.28 -11.29
C LEU A 68 9.69 2.77 -10.17
N ASN A 69 11.00 2.98 -10.33
CA ASN A 69 11.98 2.57 -9.31
C ASN A 69 11.79 3.31 -7.99
N LYS A 70 11.35 4.57 -8.01
CA LYS A 70 11.04 5.30 -6.78
C LYS A 70 9.83 4.70 -6.05
N ILE A 71 8.81 4.24 -6.79
CA ILE A 71 7.64 3.55 -6.21
C ILE A 71 8.09 2.25 -5.54
N LYS A 72 8.85 1.40 -6.25
CA LYS A 72 9.37 0.13 -5.73
C LYS A 72 10.20 0.33 -4.47
N ASN A 73 11.20 1.21 -4.53
CA ASN A 73 12.04 1.51 -3.37
C ASN A 73 11.23 2.04 -2.18
N LEU A 74 10.18 2.83 -2.44
CA LEU A 74 9.35 3.39 -1.37
C LEU A 74 8.50 2.31 -0.70
N ILE A 75 7.82 1.45 -1.47
CA ILE A 75 7.00 0.39 -0.90
C ILE A 75 7.86 -0.67 -0.20
N GLU A 76 8.99 -1.09 -0.80
CA GLU A 76 9.92 -2.04 -0.21
C GLU A 76 10.47 -1.52 1.13
N ALA A 77 10.87 -0.25 1.20
CA ALA A 77 11.34 0.36 2.44
C ALA A 77 10.25 0.42 3.54
N ILE A 78 8.97 0.42 3.18
CA ILE A 78 7.87 0.37 4.14
C ILE A 78 7.62 -1.07 4.59
N LEU A 79 7.56 -2.03 3.65
CA LEU A 79 7.22 -3.42 3.94
C LEU A 79 8.23 -4.12 4.87
N VAL A 80 9.50 -3.71 4.88
CA VAL A 80 10.51 -4.21 5.83
C VAL A 80 10.07 -4.13 7.29
N TYR A 81 9.22 -3.16 7.65
CA TYR A 81 8.72 -3.00 9.03
C TYR A 81 7.55 -3.92 9.40
N TYR A 82 6.89 -4.54 8.41
CA TYR A 82 5.67 -5.33 8.61
C TYR A 82 5.90 -6.85 8.45
N GLY A 83 7.15 -7.28 8.21
CA GLY A 83 7.56 -8.68 8.22
C GLY A 83 7.39 -9.43 6.89
N GLU A 84 7.84 -10.68 6.88
CA GLU A 84 7.95 -11.53 5.68
C GLU A 84 6.60 -11.93 5.07
N GLU A 85 5.50 -11.79 5.81
CA GLU A 85 4.14 -12.08 5.31
C GLU A 85 3.56 -10.95 4.45
N THR A 86 4.30 -9.86 4.23
CA THR A 86 3.87 -8.77 3.35
C THR A 86 4.46 -8.86 1.96
N THR A 87 3.67 -8.48 0.96
CA THR A 87 4.13 -8.40 -0.42
C THR A 87 3.37 -7.33 -1.19
N TYR A 88 3.83 -7.04 -2.41
CA TYR A 88 3.16 -6.12 -3.30
C TYR A 88 3.23 -6.60 -4.75
N ASP A 89 2.27 -6.15 -5.55
CA ASP A 89 2.29 -6.24 -7.01
C ASP A 89 2.13 -4.85 -7.62
N LEU A 90 2.78 -4.62 -8.75
CA LEU A 90 2.77 -3.34 -9.44
C LEU A 90 2.57 -3.55 -10.94
N THR A 91 1.36 -3.23 -11.40
CA THR A 91 0.94 -3.43 -12.79
C THR A 91 0.77 -2.08 -13.49
N CYS A 92 1.27 -1.93 -14.72
CA CYS A 92 0.93 -0.79 -15.59
C CYS A 92 -0.54 -0.91 -16.04
N LEU A 93 -1.25 0.22 -16.12
CA LEU A 93 -2.66 0.31 -16.52
C LEU A 93 -2.83 0.98 -17.88
#